data_AF-A0A1G9TJ37-F1
#
_entry.id   AF-A0A1G9TJ37-F1
#
_cell.length_a   1.000
_cell.length_b   1.000
_cell.length_c   1.000
_cell.angle_alpha   90.00
_cell.angle_beta   90.00
_cell.angle_gamma   90.00
#
_symmetry.space_group_name_H-M   'P 1'
#
loop_
_entity.id
_entity.type
_entity.pdbx_description
1 polymer ?
#
loop_
_entity_poly.entity_id
_entity_poly.type
_entity_poly.pdbx_seq_one_letter_code
_entity_poly.pdbx_strand_id
1 'polypeptide(L)'
;MKKYPVLISITMVFMVALTLAAPNVYGAEKNVIKQKDVIVPARQSIENIIVFGHDAIVKGKVKTAVIVINGDVDIKKNAKIKELVLVIGGHVKQEAGSKVTDNIIAINLNSPSQNSLFLGGLVLISGWLLRLISSIMLVFLTVIAGLSLHKRINSLAGLTKGQAPRLILSGAIISAALLVVSVLLAITVIGIPVSILLLLFPVLVFITGLAIYSHELASQFSSLEDKPPWLRYLTGSFVLVSLFNFPIIGSIFFLLLFFLSLGGAFKFLFERFRARKRKNI
;
A
#
# COMPACT_ATOMS: atom_id res chain seq x y z
N MET A 1 4.43 31.41 12.94
CA MET A 1 3.64 30.33 12.33
C MET A 1 4.08 30.04 10.88
N LYS A 2 5.34 29.63 10.64
CA LYS A 2 5.91 29.34 9.30
C LYS A 2 6.86 28.12 9.35
N LYS A 3 6.39 26.92 9.72
CA LYS A 3 7.28 25.74 9.85
C LYS A 3 6.88 24.49 9.06
N TYR A 4 5.81 24.53 8.27
CA TYR A 4 5.32 23.33 7.56
C TYR A 4 4.95 23.49 6.08
N PRO A 5 5.45 24.48 5.29
CA PRO A 5 5.06 24.58 3.87
C PRO A 5 5.50 23.36 3.07
N VAL A 6 6.68 22.81 3.39
CA VAL A 6 7.19 21.57 2.78
C VAL A 6 6.34 20.36 3.19
N LEU A 7 5.87 20.32 4.45
CA LEU A 7 5.00 19.26 4.95
C LEU A 7 3.65 19.28 4.23
N ILE A 8 3.05 20.46 4.05
CA ILE A 8 1.77 20.61 3.34
C ILE A 8 1.92 20.22 1.87
N SER A 9 2.98 20.66 1.19
CA SER A 9 3.25 20.23 -0.20
C SER A 9 3.43 18.73 -0.32
N ILE A 10 4.14 18.08 0.60
CA ILE A 10 4.35 16.62 0.56
C ILE A 10 3.04 15.88 0.86
N THR A 11 2.25 16.34 1.84
CA THR A 11 0.95 15.73 2.16
C THR A 11 -0.04 15.89 1.00
N MET A 12 0.01 17.03 0.30
CA MET A 12 -0.83 17.32 -0.87
C MET A 12 -0.40 16.49 -2.10
N VAL A 13 0.90 16.39 -2.38
CA VAL A 13 1.43 15.49 -3.42
C VAL A 13 1.07 14.03 -3.11
N PHE A 14 1.08 13.64 -1.84
CA PHE A 14 0.73 12.29 -1.41
C PHE A 14 -0.79 12.01 -1.49
N MET A 15 -1.62 13.00 -1.18
CA MET A 15 -3.07 12.90 -1.37
C MET A 15 -3.42 12.81 -2.86
N VAL A 16 -2.71 13.55 -3.71
CA VAL A 16 -2.80 13.43 -5.18
C VAL A 16 -2.35 12.04 -5.64
N ALA A 17 -1.24 11.51 -5.12
CA ALA A 17 -0.78 10.15 -5.44
C ALA A 17 -1.80 9.07 -5.00
N LEU A 18 -2.48 9.25 -3.85
CA LEU A 18 -3.56 8.38 -3.39
C LEU A 18 -4.76 8.42 -4.34
N THR A 19 -5.11 9.61 -4.86
CA THR A 19 -6.18 9.75 -5.86
C THR A 19 -5.78 9.22 -7.24
N LEU A 20 -4.49 9.18 -7.58
CA LEU A 20 -3.98 8.57 -8.81
C LEU A 20 -3.90 7.04 -8.71
N ALA A 21 -3.80 6.48 -7.50
CA ALA A 21 -3.87 5.04 -7.25
C ALA A 21 -5.31 4.50 -7.21
N ALA A 22 -6.32 5.37 -7.08
CA ALA A 22 -7.69 5.01 -7.41
C ALA A 22 -7.82 4.86 -8.93
N PRO A 23 -8.54 3.84 -9.45
CA PRO A 23 -8.71 3.63 -10.89
C PRO A 23 -9.55 4.76 -11.49
N ASN A 24 -8.91 5.87 -11.80
CA ASN A 24 -9.52 7.01 -12.47
C ASN A 24 -9.30 6.85 -13.97
N VAL A 25 -10.39 6.59 -14.68
CA VAL A 25 -10.45 6.51 -16.14
C VAL A 25 -10.29 7.91 -16.71
N TYR A 26 -9.06 8.28 -17.05
CA TYR A 26 -8.78 9.50 -17.81
C TYR A 26 -8.80 9.16 -19.31
N GLY A 27 -9.90 9.50 -19.97
CA GLY A 27 -10.02 9.43 -21.42
C GLY A 27 -9.24 10.57 -22.08
N ALA A 28 -8.09 10.25 -22.66
CA ALA A 28 -7.29 11.20 -23.44
C ALA A 28 -7.90 11.40 -24.84
N GLU A 29 -8.34 12.62 -25.14
CA GLU A 29 -9.10 13.09 -26.31
C GLU A 29 -8.44 12.94 -27.71
N LYS A 30 -7.38 12.13 -27.89
CA LYS A 30 -6.79 11.91 -29.22
C LYS A 30 -6.63 10.46 -29.65
N ASN A 31 -6.94 9.52 -28.78
CA ASN A 31 -7.11 8.11 -29.15
C ASN A 31 -8.59 7.78 -29.02
N VAL A 32 -9.17 7.18 -30.05
CA VAL A 32 -10.59 6.83 -30.08
C VAL A 32 -10.86 5.72 -29.05
N ILE A 33 -11.10 6.12 -27.80
CA ILE A 33 -11.65 5.25 -26.75
C ILE A 33 -13.16 5.24 -26.97
N LYS A 34 -13.67 4.22 -27.66
CA LYS A 34 -15.11 4.03 -27.84
C LYS A 34 -15.58 2.86 -26.98
N GLN A 35 -16.52 3.13 -26.08
CA GLN A 35 -17.29 2.14 -25.31
C GLN A 35 -18.37 1.46 -26.19
N LYS A 36 -18.05 1.14 -27.44
CA LYS A 36 -18.91 0.47 -28.42
C LYS A 36 -18.01 -0.29 -29.41
N ASP A 37 -18.58 -1.30 -30.07
CA ASP A 37 -17.87 -2.08 -31.09
C ASP A 37 -17.14 -1.18 -32.11
N VAL A 38 -15.85 -1.44 -32.29
CA VAL A 38 -14.99 -0.61 -33.14
C VAL A 38 -14.80 -1.28 -34.48
N ILE A 39 -15.41 -0.70 -35.52
CA ILE A 39 -15.22 -1.15 -36.90
C ILE A 39 -14.30 -0.17 -37.62
N VAL A 40 -13.14 -0.64 -38.09
CA VAL A 40 -12.24 0.14 -38.94
C VAL A 40 -12.47 -0.22 -40.40
N PRO A 41 -13.12 0.64 -41.20
CA PRO A 41 -13.42 0.37 -42.60
C PRO A 41 -12.15 0.31 -43.48
N ALA A 42 -12.24 -0.40 -44.61
CA ALA A 42 -11.09 -0.73 -45.47
C ALA A 42 -10.30 0.47 -46.02
N ARG A 43 -10.93 1.65 -46.12
CA ARG A 43 -10.31 2.87 -46.64
C ARG A 43 -9.71 3.76 -45.55
N GLN A 44 -9.83 3.38 -44.28
CA GLN A 44 -9.35 4.17 -43.16
C GLN A 44 -8.00 3.67 -42.66
N SER A 45 -7.10 4.61 -42.37
CA SER A 45 -5.86 4.34 -41.65
C SER A 45 -5.95 4.95 -40.27
N ILE A 46 -5.75 4.14 -39.24
CA ILE A 46 -5.73 4.57 -37.84
C ILE A 46 -4.35 4.28 -37.28
N GLU A 47 -3.91 5.10 -36.32
CA GLU A 47 -2.61 4.93 -35.67
C GLU A 47 -2.68 3.84 -34.61
N ASN A 48 -3.53 4.03 -33.59
CA ASN A 48 -3.77 3.08 -32.50
C ASN A 48 -5.26 2.81 -32.32
N ILE A 49 -5.58 1.56 -31.99
CA ILE A 49 -6.93 1.13 -31.59
C ILE A 49 -6.82 0.54 -30.19
N ILE A 50 -7.60 1.08 -29.25
CA ILE A 50 -7.72 0.52 -27.90
C ILE A 50 -9.20 0.33 -27.61
N VAL A 51 -9.64 -0.92 -27.39
CA VAL A 51 -11.04 -1.28 -27.11
C VAL A 51 -11.12 -2.00 -25.77
N PHE A 52 -12.10 -1.63 -24.95
CA PHE A 52 -12.34 -2.23 -23.63
C PHE A 52 -13.77 -2.80 -23.57
N GLY A 53 -13.90 -4.08 -23.25
CA GLY A 53 -15.16 -4.77 -23.04
C GLY A 53 -16.01 -5.02 -24.29
N HIS A 54 -15.46 -4.76 -25.49
CA HIS A 54 -16.17 -4.80 -26.76
C HIS A 54 -15.28 -5.36 -27.86
N ASP A 55 -15.89 -5.77 -28.96
CA ASP A 55 -15.20 -6.39 -30.08
C ASP A 55 -14.63 -5.35 -31.05
N ALA A 56 -13.56 -5.71 -31.75
CA ALA A 56 -12.94 -4.89 -32.79
C ALA A 56 -12.94 -5.63 -34.13
N ILE A 57 -13.45 -4.98 -35.17
CA ILE A 57 -13.42 -5.50 -36.54
C ILE A 57 -12.51 -4.60 -37.37
N VAL A 58 -11.36 -5.13 -37.78
CA VAL A 58 -10.37 -4.38 -38.56
C VAL A 58 -10.46 -4.79 -40.03
N LYS A 59 -10.88 -3.87 -40.89
CA LYS A 59 -10.86 -4.02 -42.36
C LYS A 59 -9.79 -3.15 -43.03
N GLY A 60 -9.36 -2.07 -42.37
CA GLY A 60 -8.43 -1.05 -42.87
C GLY A 60 -6.98 -1.21 -42.42
N LYS A 61 -6.23 -0.10 -42.38
CA LYS A 61 -4.80 -0.10 -42.00
C LYS A 61 -4.62 0.42 -40.57
N VAL A 62 -3.85 -0.29 -39.75
CA VAL A 62 -3.41 0.16 -38.42
C VAL A 62 -1.90 0.29 -38.43
N LYS A 63 -1.40 1.48 -38.07
CA LYS A 63 0.04 1.80 -38.19
C LYS A 63 0.87 1.31 -37.02
N THR A 64 0.29 1.23 -35.82
CA THR A 64 1.01 0.94 -34.59
C THR A 64 0.38 -0.28 -33.93
N ALA A 65 -0.59 -0.12 -33.03
CA ALA A 65 -1.14 -1.24 -32.26
C ALA A 65 -2.67 -1.36 -32.30
N VAL A 66 -3.15 -2.60 -32.19
CA VAL A 66 -4.53 -2.96 -31.86
C VAL A 66 -4.51 -3.64 -30.50
N ILE A 67 -5.07 -2.99 -29.48
CA ILE A 67 -5.18 -3.50 -28.13
C ILE A 67 -6.65 -3.70 -27.80
N VAL A 68 -7.07 -4.93 -27.51
CA VAL A 68 -8.45 -5.24 -27.10
C VAL A 68 -8.43 -5.98 -25.78
N ILE A 69 -9.16 -5.47 -24.80
CA ILE A 69 -9.26 -6.04 -23.45
C ILE A 69 -10.70 -6.45 -23.23
N ASN A 70 -10.92 -7.72 -22.89
CA ASN A 70 -12.22 -8.35 -22.66
C ASN A 70 -13.17 -8.24 -23.88
N GLY A 71 -12.67 -8.62 -25.06
CA GLY A 71 -13.41 -8.62 -26.31
C GLY A 71 -12.61 -9.31 -27.43
N ASP A 72 -13.28 -9.64 -28.52
CA ASP A 72 -12.70 -10.38 -29.65
C ASP A 72 -12.22 -9.43 -30.75
N VAL A 73 -11.21 -9.87 -31.52
CA VAL A 73 -10.67 -9.12 -32.67
C VAL A 73 -10.83 -9.92 -33.95
N ASP A 74 -11.57 -9.38 -34.92
CA ASP A 74 -11.74 -9.95 -36.25
C ASP A 74 -10.96 -9.13 -37.30
N ILE A 75 -9.87 -9.71 -37.81
CA ILE A 75 -8.97 -9.10 -38.80
C ILE A 75 -9.38 -9.62 -40.18
N LYS A 76 -9.98 -8.75 -40.99
CA LYS A 76 -10.52 -9.08 -42.31
C LYS A 76 -9.45 -9.14 -43.39
N LYS A 77 -9.76 -9.83 -44.51
CA LYS A 77 -8.86 -10.13 -45.64
C LYS A 77 -8.01 -8.98 -46.22
N ASN A 78 -8.38 -7.70 -46.03
CA ASN A 78 -7.64 -6.54 -46.54
C ASN A 78 -6.94 -5.70 -45.46
N ALA A 79 -7.03 -6.13 -44.20
CA ALA A 79 -6.45 -5.40 -43.09
C ALA A 79 -4.92 -5.52 -43.07
N LYS A 80 -4.26 -4.41 -42.73
CA LYS A 80 -2.80 -4.37 -42.51
C LYS A 80 -2.49 -3.77 -41.16
N ILE A 81 -1.87 -4.54 -40.28
CA ILE A 81 -1.46 -4.11 -38.94
C ILE A 81 0.07 -4.23 -38.88
N LYS A 82 0.74 -3.11 -38.60
CA LYS A 82 2.19 -3.02 -38.73
C LYS A 82 2.98 -3.54 -37.54
N GLU A 83 2.56 -3.29 -36.29
CA GLU A 83 3.41 -3.65 -35.14
C GLU A 83 2.76 -4.73 -34.28
N LEU A 84 1.69 -4.41 -33.54
CA LEU A 84 1.20 -5.28 -32.47
C LEU A 84 -0.31 -5.48 -32.51
N VAL A 85 -0.74 -6.74 -32.34
CA VAL A 85 -2.10 -7.09 -31.95
C VAL A 85 -2.04 -7.75 -30.57
N LEU A 86 -2.56 -7.06 -29.55
CA LEU A 86 -2.66 -7.56 -28.19
C LEU A 86 -4.13 -7.74 -27.82
N VAL A 87 -4.54 -8.98 -27.55
CA VAL A 87 -5.89 -9.29 -27.08
C VAL A 87 -5.80 -9.95 -25.70
N ILE A 88 -6.48 -9.40 -24.71
CA ILE A 88 -6.51 -9.91 -23.33
C ILE A 88 -7.94 -10.29 -22.99
N GLY A 89 -8.20 -11.56 -22.69
CA GLY A 89 -9.53 -12.05 -22.32
C GLY A 89 -10.49 -12.29 -23.49
N GLY A 90 -9.99 -12.39 -24.72
CA GLY A 90 -10.78 -12.69 -25.92
C GLY A 90 -9.92 -13.29 -27.04
N HIS A 91 -10.53 -13.57 -28.18
CA HIS A 91 -9.94 -14.32 -29.28
C HIS A 91 -9.55 -13.42 -30.45
N VAL A 92 -8.53 -13.84 -31.19
CA VAL A 92 -8.15 -13.22 -32.46
C VAL A 92 -8.58 -14.15 -33.60
N LYS A 93 -9.44 -13.64 -34.49
CA LYS A 93 -9.80 -14.31 -35.74
C LYS A 93 -9.13 -13.57 -36.89
N GLN A 94 -8.30 -14.27 -37.66
CA GLN A 94 -7.58 -13.71 -38.78
C GLN A 94 -8.04 -14.36 -40.09
N GLU A 95 -8.55 -13.58 -41.03
CA GLU A 95 -8.94 -14.06 -42.35
C GLU A 95 -7.74 -14.17 -43.30
N ALA A 96 -7.77 -15.19 -44.16
CA ALA A 96 -6.75 -15.44 -45.17
C ALA A 96 -6.62 -14.27 -46.17
N GLY A 97 -5.48 -13.57 -46.10
CA GLY A 97 -5.13 -12.39 -46.92
C GLY A 97 -4.82 -11.13 -46.11
N SER A 98 -5.15 -11.12 -44.81
CA SER A 98 -4.70 -10.08 -43.88
C SER A 98 -3.19 -10.15 -43.62
N LYS A 99 -2.54 -9.00 -43.44
CA LYS A 99 -1.10 -8.93 -43.12
C LYS A 99 -0.89 -8.31 -41.74
N VAL A 100 -0.42 -9.12 -40.80
CA VAL A 100 0.08 -8.68 -39.49
C VAL A 100 1.58 -8.93 -39.51
N THR A 101 2.37 -7.87 -39.36
CA THR A 101 3.81 -7.93 -39.70
C THR A 101 4.66 -8.56 -38.60
N ASP A 102 4.42 -8.24 -37.33
CA ASP A 102 5.33 -8.67 -36.25
C ASP A 102 4.69 -9.64 -35.25
N ASN A 103 3.76 -9.20 -34.39
CA ASN A 103 3.34 -10.00 -33.24
C ASN A 103 1.82 -10.02 -33.01
N ILE A 104 1.26 -11.21 -32.85
CA ILE A 104 -0.10 -11.44 -32.34
C ILE A 104 0.03 -12.10 -30.96
N ILE A 105 -0.34 -11.37 -29.92
CA ILE A 105 -0.34 -11.84 -28.52
C ILE A 105 -1.80 -11.93 -28.09
N ALA A 106 -2.34 -13.15 -28.02
CA ALA A 106 -3.69 -13.42 -27.53
C ALA A 106 -3.62 -14.14 -26.18
N ILE A 107 -3.92 -13.42 -25.10
CA ILE A 107 -4.04 -13.95 -23.75
C ILE A 107 -5.51 -14.36 -23.55
N ASN A 108 -5.80 -15.64 -23.74
CA ASN A 108 -7.17 -16.17 -23.60
C ASN A 108 -7.48 -16.53 -22.15
N LEU A 109 -8.21 -15.66 -21.46
CA LEU A 109 -8.66 -15.91 -20.07
C LEU A 109 -9.82 -16.91 -19.97
N ASN A 110 -10.28 -17.48 -21.09
CA ASN A 110 -11.37 -18.47 -21.11
C ASN A 110 -10.95 -19.88 -20.71
N SER A 111 -9.64 -20.20 -20.72
CA SER A 111 -9.18 -21.48 -20.21
C SER A 111 -9.07 -21.43 -18.67
N PRO A 112 -9.64 -22.40 -17.93
CA PRO A 112 -9.58 -22.41 -16.46
C PRO A 112 -8.17 -22.30 -15.89
N SER A 113 -7.17 -22.85 -16.59
CA SER A 113 -5.76 -22.83 -16.18
C SER A 113 -5.11 -21.45 -16.36
N GLN A 114 -5.29 -20.78 -17.51
CA GLN A 114 -4.73 -19.43 -17.73
C GLN A 114 -5.42 -18.38 -16.87
N ASN A 115 -6.73 -18.52 -16.65
CA ASN A 115 -7.47 -17.66 -15.72
C ASN A 115 -6.92 -17.80 -14.29
N SER A 116 -6.69 -19.04 -13.84
CA SER A 116 -6.14 -19.30 -12.50
C SER A 116 -4.71 -18.76 -12.33
N LEU A 117 -3.86 -18.88 -13.36
CA LEU A 117 -2.52 -18.31 -13.35
C LEU A 117 -2.52 -16.78 -13.34
N PHE A 118 -3.40 -16.16 -14.12
CA PHE A 118 -3.52 -14.70 -14.18
C PHE A 118 -4.08 -14.13 -12.87
N LEU A 119 -5.16 -14.72 -12.35
CA LEU A 119 -5.73 -14.34 -11.05
C LEU A 119 -4.74 -14.58 -9.91
N GLY A 120 -4.06 -15.74 -9.90
CA GLY A 120 -3.01 -16.03 -8.92
C GLY A 120 -1.86 -15.04 -8.98
N GLY A 121 -1.38 -14.72 -10.20
CA GLY A 121 -0.35 -13.71 -10.43
C GLY A 121 -0.76 -12.32 -9.97
N LEU A 122 -2.00 -11.91 -10.26
CA LEU A 122 -2.56 -10.64 -9.79
C LEU A 122 -2.67 -10.59 -8.26
N VAL A 123 -3.15 -11.65 -7.62
CA VAL A 123 -3.24 -11.73 -6.15
C VAL A 123 -1.84 -11.65 -5.52
N LEU A 124 -0.85 -12.32 -6.09
CA LEU A 124 0.53 -12.24 -5.62
C LEU A 124 1.09 -10.83 -5.79
N ILE A 125 1.04 -10.26 -7.00
CA ILE A 125 1.57 -8.92 -7.28
C ILE A 125 0.88 -7.86 -6.43
N SER A 126 -0.46 -7.91 -6.33
CA SER A 126 -1.23 -6.98 -5.50
C SER A 126 -0.89 -7.13 -4.02
N GLY A 127 -0.72 -8.35 -3.51
CA GLY A 127 -0.28 -8.60 -2.14
C GLY A 127 1.10 -7.98 -1.85
N TRP A 128 2.07 -8.17 -2.75
CA TRP A 128 3.40 -7.55 -2.63
C TRP A 128 3.34 -6.02 -2.71
N LEU A 129 2.54 -5.48 -3.61
CA LEU A 129 2.40 -4.03 -3.79
C LEU A 129 1.73 -3.38 -2.55
N LEU A 130 0.65 -3.99 -2.04
CA LEU A 130 -0.02 -3.55 -0.82
C LEU A 130 0.92 -3.60 0.39
N ARG A 131 1.75 -4.62 0.49
CA ARG A 131 2.77 -4.75 1.55
C ARG A 131 3.81 -3.64 1.46
N LEU A 132 4.28 -3.31 0.24
CA LEU A 132 5.24 -2.24 0.01
C LEU A 132 4.64 -0.87 0.35
N ILE A 133 3.41 -0.59 -0.08
CA ILE A 133 2.67 0.63 0.25
C ILE A 133 2.49 0.75 1.77
N SER A 134 2.08 -0.33 2.43
CA SER A 134 1.88 -0.36 3.89
C SER A 134 3.20 -0.10 4.64
N SER A 135 4.31 -0.64 4.15
CA SER A 135 5.64 -0.42 4.71
C SER A 135 6.07 1.04 4.60
N ILE A 136 5.92 1.64 3.42
CA ILE A 136 6.25 3.06 3.19
C ILE A 136 5.36 3.94 4.08
N MET A 137 4.07 3.63 4.16
CA MET A 137 3.15 4.34 5.05
C MET A 137 3.57 4.26 6.50
N LEU A 138 3.94 3.08 6.99
CA LEU A 138 4.36 2.90 8.38
C LEU A 138 5.64 3.67 8.70
N VAL A 139 6.63 3.67 7.79
CA VAL A 139 7.85 4.50 7.93
C VAL A 139 7.48 5.97 8.03
N PHE A 140 6.65 6.47 7.10
CA PHE A 140 6.26 7.87 7.08
C PHE A 140 5.52 8.29 8.36
N LEU A 141 4.57 7.46 8.82
CA LEU A 141 3.80 7.70 10.04
C LEU A 141 4.70 7.70 11.29
N THR A 142 5.71 6.82 11.31
CA THR A 142 6.71 6.75 12.39
C THR A 142 7.57 8.00 12.44
N VAL A 143 8.03 8.49 11.30
CA VAL A 143 8.82 9.74 11.21
C VAL A 143 8.00 10.93 11.71
N ILE A 144 6.73 11.03 11.29
CA ILE A 144 5.84 12.11 11.76
C ILE A 144 5.61 12.04 13.26
N ALA A 145 5.33 10.85 13.79
CA ALA A 145 5.13 10.63 15.23
C ALA A 145 6.40 10.98 16.02
N GLY A 146 7.58 10.55 15.52
CA GLY A 146 8.88 10.85 16.09
C GLY A 146 9.18 12.33 16.15
N LEU A 147 8.95 13.07 15.07
CA LEU A 147 9.15 14.52 15.02
C LEU A 147 8.18 15.28 15.94
N SER A 148 6.92 14.86 15.99
CA SER A 148 5.89 15.50 16.82
C SER A 148 6.15 15.30 18.32
N LEU A 149 6.73 14.16 18.70
CA LEU A 149 6.94 13.76 20.08
C LEU A 149 8.42 13.77 20.50
N HIS A 150 9.31 14.35 19.70
CA HIS A 150 10.77 14.29 19.88
C HIS A 150 11.21 14.59 21.32
N LYS A 151 10.66 15.65 21.93
CA LYS A 151 10.97 16.04 23.33
C LYS A 151 10.55 14.98 24.36
N ARG A 152 9.43 14.29 24.15
CA ARG A 152 8.93 13.24 25.06
C ARG A 152 9.71 11.94 24.86
N ILE A 153 10.07 11.62 23.61
CA ILE A 153 10.81 10.41 23.25
C ILE A 153 12.21 10.43 23.87
N ASN A 154 12.93 11.55 23.80
CA ASN A 154 14.27 11.66 24.39
C ASN A 154 14.26 11.47 25.91
N SER A 155 13.18 11.87 26.60
CA SER A 155 13.00 11.64 28.03
C SER A 155 12.64 10.19 28.38
N LEU A 156 12.13 9.41 27.41
CA LEU A 156 11.64 8.05 27.61
C LEU A 156 12.66 6.98 27.17
N ALA A 157 13.59 7.32 26.30
CA ALA A 157 14.60 6.41 25.73
C ALA A 157 15.56 5.77 26.76
N GLY A 158 15.54 6.21 28.02
CA GLY A 158 16.31 5.61 29.11
C GLY A 158 15.54 4.58 29.95
N LEU A 159 14.21 4.56 29.92
CA LEU A 159 13.37 3.78 30.84
C LEU A 159 13.13 2.33 30.40
N THR A 160 13.54 1.99 29.17
CA THR A 160 13.33 0.69 28.53
C THR A 160 14.50 -0.27 28.66
N LYS A 161 15.68 0.19 29.11
CA LYS A 161 16.87 -0.66 29.23
C LYS A 161 16.70 -1.73 30.33
N GLY A 162 16.81 -3.00 29.93
CA GLY A 162 16.87 -4.15 30.85
C GLY A 162 15.54 -4.75 31.31
N GLN A 163 14.39 -4.24 30.86
CA GLN A 163 13.06 -4.74 31.29
C GLN A 163 12.19 -5.27 30.14
N ALA A 164 12.79 -5.48 28.95
CA ALA A 164 12.06 -5.88 27.74
C ALA A 164 11.15 -7.11 27.93
N PRO A 165 11.57 -8.22 28.58
CA PRO A 165 10.69 -9.38 28.76
C PRO A 165 9.45 -9.07 29.61
N ARG A 166 9.60 -8.28 30.67
CA ARG A 166 8.47 -7.87 31.53
C ARG A 166 7.52 -6.93 30.79
N LEU A 167 8.06 -6.03 29.97
CA LEU A 167 7.26 -5.13 29.14
C LEU A 167 6.47 -5.91 28.08
N ILE A 168 7.11 -6.87 27.41
CA ILE A 168 6.43 -7.76 26.44
C ILE A 168 5.29 -8.52 27.11
N LEU A 169 5.54 -9.15 28.27
CA LEU A 169 4.49 -9.89 28.99
C LEU A 169 3.33 -8.97 29.41
N SER A 170 3.65 -7.79 29.94
CA SER A 170 2.61 -6.81 30.30
C SER A 170 1.81 -6.35 29.08
N GLY A 171 2.47 -6.08 27.96
CA GLY A 171 1.83 -5.69 26.71
C GLY A 171 0.94 -6.78 26.15
N ALA A 172 1.36 -8.05 26.23
CA ALA A 172 0.54 -9.19 25.84
C ALA A 172 -0.74 -9.28 26.69
N ILE A 173 -0.63 -9.20 28.02
CA ILE A 173 -1.78 -9.22 28.94
C ILE A 173 -2.73 -8.05 28.64
N ILE A 174 -2.20 -6.85 28.45
CA ILE A 174 -2.98 -5.65 28.15
C ILE A 174 -3.68 -5.77 26.80
N SER A 175 -2.99 -6.30 25.79
CA SER A 175 -3.57 -6.50 24.46
C SER A 175 -4.74 -7.51 24.50
N ALA A 176 -4.58 -8.60 25.26
CA ALA A 176 -5.64 -9.57 25.47
C ALA A 176 -6.83 -8.96 26.22
N ALA A 177 -6.58 -8.19 27.29
CA ALA A 177 -7.62 -7.49 28.04
C ALA A 177 -8.37 -6.47 27.17
N LEU A 178 -7.65 -5.67 26.37
CA LEU A 178 -8.22 -4.73 25.41
C LEU A 178 -9.11 -5.42 24.38
N LEU A 179 -8.68 -6.58 23.86
CA LEU A 179 -9.45 -7.36 22.90
C LEU A 179 -10.75 -7.87 23.54
N VAL A 180 -10.67 -8.50 24.72
CA VAL A 180 -11.86 -9.01 25.44
C VAL A 180 -12.84 -7.88 25.74
N VAL A 181 -12.36 -6.75 26.26
CA VAL A 181 -13.18 -5.57 26.54
C VAL A 181 -13.79 -5.04 25.24
N SER A 182 -13.03 -4.94 24.16
CA SER A 182 -13.53 -4.49 22.86
C SER A 182 -14.65 -5.37 22.32
N VAL A 183 -14.52 -6.69 22.42
CA VAL A 183 -15.55 -7.65 22.00
C VAL A 183 -16.80 -7.50 22.86
N LEU A 184 -16.65 -7.37 24.17
CA LEU A 184 -17.77 -7.20 25.09
C LEU A 184 -18.54 -5.89 24.83
N LEU A 185 -17.82 -4.80 24.53
CA LEU A 185 -18.43 -3.54 24.13
C LEU A 185 -19.16 -3.64 22.78
N ALA A 186 -18.60 -4.36 21.81
CA ALA A 186 -19.19 -4.49 20.47
C ALA A 186 -20.60 -5.13 20.48
N ILE A 187 -20.95 -5.88 21.52
CA ILE A 187 -22.31 -6.45 21.70
C ILE A 187 -23.35 -5.35 21.97
N THR A 188 -22.93 -4.20 22.49
CA THR A 188 -23.82 -3.09 22.83
C THR A 188 -23.87 -2.03 21.73
N VAL A 189 -25.04 -1.42 21.51
CA VAL A 189 -25.22 -0.36 20.49
C VAL A 189 -24.28 0.82 20.73
N ILE A 190 -24.09 1.23 21.99
CA ILE A 190 -23.18 2.30 22.37
C ILE A 190 -21.72 1.84 22.32
N GLY A 191 -21.45 0.55 22.52
CA GLY A 191 -20.10 0.04 22.58
C GLY A 191 -19.45 -0.21 21.22
N ILE A 192 -20.19 -0.27 20.10
CA ILE A 192 -19.60 -0.30 18.74
C ILE A 192 -18.70 0.93 18.47
N PRO A 193 -19.16 2.19 18.62
CA PRO A 193 -18.28 3.33 18.40
C PRO A 193 -17.13 3.39 19.41
N VAL A 194 -17.37 2.98 20.67
CA VAL A 194 -16.34 2.97 21.71
C VAL A 194 -15.30 1.87 21.45
N SER A 195 -15.69 0.70 20.95
CA SER A 195 -14.78 -0.41 20.64
C SER A 195 -13.87 -0.07 19.47
N ILE A 196 -14.38 0.61 18.44
CA ILE A 196 -13.56 1.14 17.34
C ILE A 196 -12.50 2.12 17.89
N LEU A 197 -12.90 3.05 18.74
CA LEU A 197 -11.96 3.99 19.36
C LEU A 197 -10.94 3.28 20.26
N LEU A 198 -11.38 2.26 20.99
CA LEU A 198 -10.55 1.44 21.86
C LEU A 198 -9.51 0.63 21.06
N LEU A 199 -9.88 0.09 19.90
CA LEU A 199 -8.97 -0.62 18.98
C LEU A 199 -8.00 0.31 18.25
N LEU A 200 -8.38 1.58 18.05
CA LEU A 200 -7.49 2.59 17.47
C LEU A 200 -6.34 2.95 18.42
N PHE A 201 -6.58 2.89 19.74
CA PHE A 201 -5.58 3.26 20.74
C PHE A 201 -4.28 2.43 20.66
N PRO A 202 -4.31 1.08 20.61
CA PRO A 202 -3.11 0.26 20.38
C PRO A 202 -2.34 0.62 19.12
N VAL A 203 -3.02 1.01 18.03
CA VAL A 203 -2.37 1.42 16.77
C VAL A 203 -1.54 2.68 16.99
N LEU A 204 -2.12 3.69 17.65
CA LEU A 204 -1.40 4.93 17.99
C LEU A 204 -0.21 4.64 18.91
N VAL A 205 -0.41 3.82 19.94
CA VAL A 205 0.66 3.40 20.86
C VAL A 205 1.77 2.70 20.10
N PHE A 206 1.44 1.78 19.20
CA PHE A 206 2.41 1.06 18.37
C PHE A 206 3.24 2.02 17.49
N ILE A 207 2.61 2.96 16.80
CA ILE A 207 3.32 3.95 15.97
C ILE A 207 4.29 4.77 16.84
N THR A 208 3.85 5.21 18.02
CA THR A 208 4.72 5.96 18.94
C THR A 208 5.85 5.11 19.51
N GLY A 209 5.60 3.85 19.85
CA GLY A 209 6.63 2.91 20.29
C GLY A 209 7.65 2.66 19.18
N LEU A 210 7.18 2.43 17.95
CA LEU A 210 8.04 2.29 16.77
C LEU A 210 8.94 3.52 16.58
N ALA A 211 8.44 4.73 16.85
CA ALA A 211 9.26 5.94 16.79
C ALA A 211 10.33 6.00 17.90
N ILE A 212 10.01 5.55 19.12
CA ILE A 212 10.98 5.43 20.24
C ILE A 212 12.08 4.44 19.87
N TYR A 213 11.72 3.22 19.45
CA TYR A 213 12.69 2.20 19.08
C TYR A 213 13.47 2.57 17.82
N SER A 214 12.87 3.28 16.86
CA SER A 214 13.60 3.83 15.71
C SER A 214 14.68 4.80 16.16
N HIS A 215 14.40 5.65 17.15
CA HIS A 215 15.40 6.57 17.69
C HIS A 215 16.52 5.83 18.42
N GLU A 216 16.17 4.86 19.27
CA GLU A 216 17.14 4.05 20.01
C GLU A 216 18.04 3.25 19.06
N LEU A 217 17.47 2.64 18.02
CA LEU A 217 18.23 1.91 17.01
C LEU A 217 19.13 2.85 16.19
N ALA A 218 18.63 4.01 15.78
CA ALA A 218 19.41 5.00 15.04
C ALA A 218 20.59 5.56 15.86
N SER A 219 20.43 5.66 17.19
CA SER A 219 21.49 6.13 18.09
C SER A 219 22.69 5.18 18.22
N GLN A 220 22.54 3.92 17.79
CA GLN A 220 23.66 2.97 17.73
C GLN A 220 24.60 3.26 16.56
N PHE A 221 24.16 4.04 15.57
CA PHE A 221 24.97 4.46 14.44
C PHE A 221 25.60 5.83 14.72
N SER A 222 26.88 5.85 15.11
CA SER A 222 27.64 7.08 15.38
C SER A 222 27.59 8.10 14.24
N SER A 223 27.50 7.62 12.98
CA SER A 223 27.36 8.47 11.78
C SER A 223 26.09 9.36 11.76
N LEU A 224 25.09 9.05 12.58
CA LEU A 224 23.83 9.78 12.67
C LEU A 224 23.74 10.74 13.86
N GLU A 225 24.78 10.81 14.71
CA GLU A 225 24.77 11.57 15.97
C GLU A 225 24.76 13.10 15.77
N ASP A 226 25.25 13.59 14.63
CA ASP A 226 25.20 15.01 14.23
C ASP A 226 24.13 15.31 13.17
N LYS A 227 23.39 14.28 12.74
CA LYS A 227 22.38 14.42 11.68
C LYS A 227 21.04 14.95 12.23
N PRO A 228 20.23 15.60 11.38
CA PRO A 228 18.94 16.16 11.81
C PRO A 228 17.98 15.06 12.29
N PRO A 229 17.04 15.37 13.21
CA PRO A 229 16.17 14.37 13.85
C PRO A 229 15.35 13.52 12.87
N TRP A 230 14.88 14.12 11.77
CA TRP A 230 14.07 13.41 10.76
C TRP A 230 14.85 12.27 10.10
N LEU A 231 16.17 12.45 9.89
CA LEU A 231 17.01 11.42 9.27
C LEU A 231 17.23 10.25 10.23
N ARG A 232 17.35 10.51 11.53
CA ARG A 232 17.45 9.45 12.55
C ARG A 232 16.20 8.59 12.59
N TYR A 233 15.02 9.22 12.65
CA TYR A 233 13.75 8.48 12.64
C TYR A 233 13.57 7.73 11.33
N LEU A 234 13.96 8.33 10.18
CA LEU A 234 13.87 7.67 8.88
C LEU A 234 14.75 6.43 8.83
N THR A 235 16.02 6.52 9.22
CA THR A 235 16.93 5.37 9.18
C THR A 235 16.49 4.27 10.15
N GLY A 236 16.15 4.62 11.39
CA GLY A 236 15.69 3.63 12.38
C GLY A 236 14.40 2.94 11.95
N SER A 237 13.42 3.71 11.47
CA SER A 237 12.14 3.14 11.00
C SER A 237 12.32 2.31 9.74
N PHE A 238 13.19 2.72 8.81
CA PHE A 238 13.49 1.93 7.61
C PHE A 238 14.06 0.56 7.97
N VAL A 239 14.99 0.49 8.92
CA VAL A 239 15.55 -0.80 9.39
C VAL A 239 14.48 -1.66 10.06
N LEU A 240 13.70 -1.10 10.99
CA LEU A 240 12.65 -1.85 11.69
C LEU A 240 11.55 -2.34 10.75
N VAL A 241 11.08 -1.50 9.82
CA VAL A 241 10.04 -1.88 8.87
C VAL A 241 10.57 -2.87 7.83
N SER A 242 11.84 -2.80 7.45
CA SER A 242 12.46 -3.81 6.60
C SER A 242 12.43 -5.20 7.26
N LEU A 243 12.62 -5.28 8.57
CA LEU A 243 12.47 -6.53 9.32
C LEU A 243 11.04 -7.08 9.29
N PHE A 244 10.01 -6.22 9.28
CA PHE A 244 8.62 -6.64 9.11
C PHE A 244 8.32 -7.25 7.73
N ASN A 245 9.18 -6.98 6.74
CA ASN A 245 9.02 -7.53 5.39
C ASN A 245 9.49 -8.99 5.23
N PHE A 246 10.00 -9.63 6.30
CA PHE A 246 10.23 -11.07 6.31
C PHE A 246 8.96 -11.83 6.74
N PRO A 247 8.47 -12.85 6.01
CA PRO A 247 7.18 -13.47 6.28
C PRO A 247 6.99 -14.01 7.71
N ILE A 248 7.90 -14.89 8.17
CA ILE A 248 7.80 -15.53 9.48
C ILE A 248 8.47 -14.65 10.54
N ILE A 249 9.73 -14.29 10.31
CA ILE A 249 10.54 -13.52 11.25
C ILE A 249 9.95 -12.13 11.49
N GLY A 250 9.46 -11.47 10.43
CA GLY A 250 8.89 -10.14 10.51
C GLY A 250 7.58 -10.11 11.28
N SER A 251 6.74 -11.14 11.17
CA SER A 251 5.50 -11.25 11.94
C SER A 251 5.77 -11.42 13.44
N ILE A 252 6.75 -12.26 13.79
CA ILE A 252 7.19 -12.44 15.19
C ILE A 252 7.77 -11.14 15.73
N PHE A 253 8.66 -10.49 14.98
CA PHE A 253 9.31 -9.25 15.37
C PHE A 253 8.29 -8.10 15.53
N PHE A 254 7.33 -8.00 14.61
CA PHE A 254 6.21 -7.05 14.68
C PHE A 254 5.41 -7.25 15.96
N LEU A 255 5.03 -8.48 16.28
CA LEU A 255 4.24 -8.82 17.46
C LEU A 255 5.00 -8.53 18.77
N LEU A 256 6.30 -8.83 18.81
CA LEU A 256 7.16 -8.47 19.94
C LEU A 256 7.24 -6.96 20.14
N LEU A 257 7.47 -6.20 19.07
CA LEU A 257 7.50 -4.73 19.13
C LEU A 257 6.15 -4.13 19.50
N PHE A 258 5.06 -4.73 19.05
CA PHE A 258 3.70 -4.34 19.42
C PHE A 258 3.47 -4.47 20.92
N PHE A 259 3.81 -5.63 21.50
CA PHE A 259 3.71 -5.84 22.94
C PHE A 259 4.67 -4.94 23.72
N LEU A 260 5.90 -4.76 23.24
CA LEU A 260 6.88 -3.88 23.87
C LEU A 260 6.36 -2.43 23.94
N SER A 261 5.75 -1.95 22.85
CA SER A 261 5.16 -0.62 22.75
C SER A 261 3.98 -0.44 23.71
N LEU A 262 3.06 -1.41 23.76
CA LEU A 262 1.91 -1.39 24.67
C LEU A 262 2.34 -1.45 26.15
N GLY A 263 3.24 -2.37 26.48
CA GLY A 263 3.76 -2.51 27.85
C GLY A 263 4.48 -1.26 28.32
N GLY A 264 5.30 -0.65 27.45
CA GLY A 264 5.98 0.62 27.72
C GLY A 264 4.99 1.76 27.98
N ALA A 265 3.98 1.90 27.12
CA ALA A 265 2.96 2.94 27.29
C ALA A 265 2.16 2.78 28.58
N PHE A 266 1.78 1.55 28.94
CA PHE A 266 1.06 1.28 30.17
C PHE A 266 1.89 1.55 31.41
N LYS A 267 3.15 1.10 31.43
CA LYS A 267 4.08 1.38 32.54
C LYS A 267 4.25 2.89 32.73
N PHE A 268 4.46 3.63 31.65
CA PHE A 268 4.56 5.09 31.68
C PHE A 268 3.28 5.75 32.23
N LEU A 269 2.12 5.28 31.79
CA LEU A 269 0.83 5.78 32.26
C LEU A 269 0.65 5.50 33.76
N PHE A 270 0.96 4.29 34.21
CA PHE A 270 0.86 3.87 35.61
C PHE A 270 1.80 4.67 36.53
N GLU A 271 3.06 4.86 36.14
CA GLU A 271 4.02 5.69 36.89
C GLU A 271 3.56 7.14 36.98
N ARG A 272 3.02 7.70 35.89
CA ARG A 272 2.47 9.06 35.88
C ARG A 272 1.25 9.21 36.81
N PHE A 273 0.36 8.23 36.84
CA PHE A 273 -0.76 8.22 37.78
C PHE A 273 -0.28 8.14 39.24
N ARG A 274 0.72 7.29 39.53
CA ARG A 274 1.29 7.17 40.88
C ARG A 274 2.01 8.43 41.34
N ALA A 275 2.75 9.09 40.46
CA ALA A 275 3.45 10.34 40.75
C ALA A 275 2.49 11.49 41.05
N ARG A 276 1.35 11.57 40.34
CA ARG A 276 0.28 12.54 40.64
C ARG A 276 -0.35 12.30 42.00
N LYS A 277 -0.58 11.03 42.36
CA LYS A 277 -1.19 10.66 43.65
C LYS A 277 -0.28 10.99 44.85
N ARG A 278 1.04 10.91 44.68
CA ARG A 278 2.03 11.32 45.71
C ARG A 278 2.20 12.83 45.87
N LYS A 279 1.77 13.64 44.90
CA LYS A 279 1.88 15.11 44.96
C LYS A 279 0.65 15.79 45.60
N ASN A 280 -0.41 15.01 45.81
CA ASN A 280 -1.68 15.45 46.43
C ASN A 280 -1.86 14.89 47.86
N ILE A 281 -0.79 14.34 48.45
CA ILE A 281 -0.67 13.96 49.87
C ILE A 281 0.45 14.84 50.43
#